data_AF-A0A7W0JCJ6-F1
#
_entry.id   AF-A0A7W0JCJ6-F1
#
_cell.length_a   1.000
_cell.length_b   1.000
_cell.length_c   1.000
_cell.angle_alpha   90.00
_cell.angle_beta   90.00
_cell.angle_gamma   90.00
#
_symmetry.space_group_name_H-M   'P 1'
#
loop_
_entity.id
_entity.type
_entity.pdbx_description
1 polymer ?
#
loop_
_entity_poly.entity_id
_entity_poly.type
_entity_poly.pdbx_seq_one_letter_code
_entity_poly.pdbx_strand_id
1 'polypeptide(L)'
;MTDPEFVLSGIGVSLSDALQGDLLGLYAHGSWVMGDFTPDRSDLDLLAVLSREPDAALLPILAEAHVSIEALYPAWKGRIEVEYVDLTTVATVAAATDDATERLIVRISPGEDIHLLPATSHRLLTWASVRGAG
;
A
#
# COMPACT_ATOMS: atom_id res chain seq x y z
N MET A 1 -22.79 -0.92 -5.33
CA MET A 1 -21.34 -0.77 -5.08
C MET A 1 -20.91 -2.00 -4.31
N THR A 2 -19.80 -2.62 -4.72
CA THR A 2 -19.24 -3.80 -4.04
C THR A 2 -18.81 -3.41 -2.62
N ASP A 3 -19.09 -4.28 -1.66
CA ASP A 3 -18.70 -4.11 -0.26
C ASP A 3 -17.19 -3.86 -0.14
N PRO A 4 -16.74 -2.78 0.54
CA PRO A 4 -15.32 -2.50 0.76
C PRO A 4 -14.54 -3.70 1.32
N GLU A 5 -15.11 -4.47 2.25
CA GLU A 5 -14.44 -5.64 2.83
C GLU A 5 -14.17 -6.73 1.78
N PHE A 6 -15.14 -6.97 0.90
CA PHE A 6 -14.97 -7.90 -0.21
C PHE A 6 -13.89 -7.43 -1.19
N VAL A 7 -13.84 -6.13 -1.47
CA VAL A 7 -12.82 -5.54 -2.36
C VAL A 7 -11.43 -5.63 -1.73
N LEU A 8 -11.29 -5.32 -0.43
CA LEU A 8 -10.04 -5.46 0.31
C LEU A 8 -9.50 -6.90 0.26
N SER A 9 -10.37 -7.89 0.50
CA SER A 9 -9.99 -9.30 0.38
C SER A 9 -9.54 -9.65 -1.03
N GLY A 10 -10.23 -9.12 -2.05
CA GLY A 10 -9.88 -9.32 -3.45
C GLY A 10 -8.52 -8.73 -3.84
N ILE A 11 -8.25 -7.50 -3.40
CA ILE A 11 -6.96 -6.82 -3.57
C ILE A 11 -5.85 -7.66 -2.94
N GLY A 12 -6.06 -8.16 -1.72
CA GLY A 12 -5.09 -9.00 -1.03
C GLY A 12 -4.70 -10.24 -1.82
N VAL A 13 -5.68 -10.92 -2.44
CA VAL A 13 -5.44 -12.08 -3.31
C VAL A 13 -4.64 -11.68 -4.56
N SER A 14 -5.06 -10.62 -5.26
CA SER A 14 -4.39 -10.16 -6.49
C SER A 14 -2.95 -9.72 -6.24
N LEU A 15 -2.69 -8.98 -5.15
CA LEU A 15 -1.32 -8.57 -4.79
C LEU A 15 -0.47 -9.74 -4.33
N SER A 16 -1.04 -10.70 -3.58
CA SER A 16 -0.31 -11.90 -3.17
C SER A 16 0.15 -12.72 -4.38
N ASP A 17 -0.71 -12.86 -5.38
CA ASP A 17 -0.39 -13.58 -6.63
C ASP A 17 0.67 -12.82 -7.44
N ALA A 18 0.54 -11.50 -7.60
CA ALA A 18 1.52 -10.70 -8.32
C ALA A 18 2.92 -10.72 -7.67
N LEU A 19 2.98 -10.76 -6.33
CA LEU A 19 4.21 -10.65 -5.55
C LEU A 19 4.84 -12.01 -5.18
N GLN A 20 4.20 -13.14 -5.51
CA GLN A 20 4.79 -14.49 -5.44
C GLN A 20 5.54 -14.82 -4.12
N GLY A 21 4.98 -14.41 -2.98
CA GLY A 21 5.55 -14.64 -1.65
C GLY A 21 6.39 -13.50 -1.08
N ASP A 22 6.60 -12.41 -1.84
CA ASP A 22 7.24 -11.20 -1.33
C ASP A 22 6.28 -10.33 -0.49
N LEU A 23 4.96 -10.53 -0.60
CA LEU A 23 3.97 -9.88 0.26
C LEU A 23 3.89 -10.57 1.63
N LEU A 24 4.35 -9.90 2.69
CA LEU A 24 4.27 -10.40 4.07
C LEU A 24 2.94 -10.06 4.75
N GLY A 25 2.32 -8.95 4.36
CA GLY A 25 1.04 -8.52 4.90
C GLY A 25 0.46 -7.31 4.17
N LEU A 26 -0.87 -7.18 4.23
CA LEU A 26 -1.62 -6.05 3.71
C LEU A 26 -2.52 -5.52 4.82
N TYR A 27 -2.38 -4.24 5.14
CA TYR A 27 -3.08 -3.60 6.25
C TYR A 27 -3.91 -2.44 5.72
N ALA A 28 -5.18 -2.38 6.10
CA ALA A 28 -6.02 -1.23 5.81
C ALA A 28 -5.78 -0.13 6.85
N HIS A 29 -5.91 1.12 6.44
CA HIS A 29 -5.89 2.26 7.35
C HIS A 29 -6.77 3.39 6.81
N GLY A 30 -6.53 4.61 7.28
CA GLY A 30 -7.24 5.79 6.82
C GLY A 30 -8.72 5.71 7.14
N SER A 31 -9.56 6.23 6.22
CA SER A 31 -10.95 6.53 6.58
C SER A 31 -11.82 5.30 6.87
N TRP A 32 -11.49 4.17 6.25
CA TRP A 32 -12.14 2.90 6.50
C TRP A 32 -12.01 2.46 7.96
N VAL A 33 -10.78 2.46 8.47
CA VAL A 33 -10.47 2.00 9.81
C VAL A 33 -10.87 3.02 10.88
N MET A 34 -10.83 4.31 10.56
CA MET A 34 -11.17 5.39 11.49
C MET A 34 -12.68 5.66 11.62
N GLY A 35 -13.51 5.03 10.79
CA GLY A 35 -14.97 5.13 10.86
C GLY A 35 -15.59 6.38 10.22
N ASP A 36 -14.82 7.13 9.43
CA ASP A 36 -15.27 8.29 8.63
C ASP A 36 -15.37 7.98 7.13
N PHE A 37 -15.37 6.69 6.77
CA PHE A 37 -15.48 6.21 5.41
C PHE A 37 -16.80 6.58 4.73
N THR A 38 -16.71 7.19 3.55
CA THR A 38 -17.85 7.49 2.67
C THR A 38 -17.76 6.64 1.41
N PRO A 39 -18.66 5.65 1.22
CA PRO A 39 -18.56 4.68 0.12
C PRO A 39 -18.40 5.25 -1.29
N ASP A 40 -19.00 6.41 -1.57
CA ASP A 40 -18.94 7.03 -2.90
C ASP A 40 -17.77 8.00 -3.10
N ARG A 41 -16.95 8.26 -2.07
CA ARG A 41 -15.93 9.33 -2.10
C ARG A 41 -14.58 8.94 -1.51
N SER A 42 -14.56 8.11 -0.48
CA SER A 42 -13.35 7.74 0.24
C SER A 42 -12.52 6.73 -0.54
N ASP A 43 -11.20 6.85 -0.47
CA ASP A 43 -10.29 5.85 -1.02
C ASP A 43 -10.09 4.69 -0.04
N LEU A 44 -9.59 3.56 -0.55
CA LEU A 44 -9.04 2.49 0.29
C LEU A 44 -7.55 2.74 0.47
N ASP A 45 -7.17 3.12 1.68
CA ASP A 45 -5.78 3.37 2.05
C ASP A 45 -5.14 2.08 2.59
N LEU A 46 -4.09 1.60 1.90
CA LEU A 46 -3.44 0.33 2.19
C LEU A 46 -1.93 0.46 2.40
N LEU A 47 -1.41 -0.30 3.37
CA LEU A 47 0.01 -0.56 3.56
C LEU A 47 0.32 -2.02 3.22
N ALA A 48 1.13 -2.24 2.18
CA ALA A 48 1.67 -3.53 1.81
C ALA A 48 3.09 -3.69 2.36
N VAL A 49 3.29 -4.65 3.26
CA VAL A 49 4.60 -4.95 3.83
C VAL A 49 5.26 -6.06 3.03
N LEU A 50 6.46 -5.79 2.53
CA LEU A 50 7.25 -6.68 1.68
C LEU A 50 8.38 -7.38 2.44
N SER A 51 8.83 -8.51 1.89
CA SER A 51 9.98 -9.29 2.36
C SER A 51 11.33 -8.62 2.06
N ARG A 52 11.35 -7.73 1.05
CA ARG A 52 12.54 -7.09 0.49
C ARG A 52 12.23 -5.66 0.05
N GLU A 53 13.23 -4.80 0.14
CA GLU A 53 13.12 -3.40 -0.29
C GLU A 53 12.67 -3.32 -1.75
N PRO A 54 11.64 -2.51 -2.08
CA PRO A 54 11.15 -2.42 -3.44
C PRO A 54 12.14 -1.65 -4.32
N ASP A 55 12.24 -2.06 -5.59
CA ASP A 55 13.11 -1.46 -6.59
C ASP A 55 12.37 -1.19 -7.90
N ALA A 56 13.08 -0.64 -8.89
CA ALA A 56 12.47 -0.25 -10.16
C ALA A 56 11.95 -1.45 -10.98
N ALA A 57 12.44 -2.67 -10.72
CA ALA A 57 11.95 -3.87 -11.40
C ALA A 57 10.54 -4.27 -10.90
N LEU A 58 10.16 -3.82 -9.71
CA LEU A 58 8.84 -4.09 -9.13
C LEU A 58 7.72 -3.22 -9.72
N LEU A 59 8.06 -2.03 -10.23
CA LEU A 59 7.08 -1.08 -10.79
C LEU A 59 6.18 -1.67 -11.89
N PRO A 60 6.69 -2.32 -12.96
CA PRO A 60 5.83 -2.89 -14.00
C PRO A 60 4.92 -4.02 -13.47
N ILE A 61 5.41 -4.83 -12.53
CA ILE A 61 4.64 -5.92 -11.91
C ILE A 61 3.44 -5.35 -11.15
N LEU A 62 3.71 -4.36 -10.30
CA LEU A 62 2.66 -3.71 -9.53
C LEU A 62 1.70 -2.90 -10.43
N ALA A 63 2.19 -2.23 -11.47
CA ALA A 63 1.34 -1.54 -12.44
C ALA A 63 0.32 -2.49 -13.09
N GLU A 64 0.77 -3.67 -13.54
CA GLU A 64 -0.10 -4.68 -14.14
C GLU A 64 -1.12 -5.24 -13.13
N ALA A 65 -0.68 -5.47 -11.89
CA ALA A 65 -1.56 -5.90 -10.80
C ALA A 65 -2.67 -4.87 -10.53
N HIS A 66 -2.32 -3.57 -10.47
CA HIS A 66 -3.29 -2.49 -10.27
C HIS A 66 -4.28 -2.36 -11.41
N VAL A 67 -3.82 -2.43 -12.66
CA VAL A 67 -4.70 -2.47 -13.84
C VAL A 67 -5.69 -3.63 -13.75
N SER A 68 -5.23 -4.80 -13.33
CA SER A 68 -6.06 -5.99 -13.17
C SER A 68 -7.09 -5.84 -12.05
N ILE A 69 -6.68 -5.26 -10.92
CA ILE A 69 -7.56 -4.94 -9.78
C ILE A 69 -8.64 -3.94 -10.20
N GLU A 70 -8.29 -2.86 -10.90
CA GLU A 70 -9.27 -1.87 -11.37
C GLU A 70 -10.25 -2.47 -12.38
N ALA A 71 -9.81 -3.40 -13.23
CA ALA A 71 -10.67 -4.12 -14.16
C ALA A 71 -11.67 -5.03 -13.42
N LEU A 72 -11.26 -5.65 -12.32
CA LEU A 72 -12.13 -6.47 -11.46
C LEU A 72 -13.10 -5.62 -10.63
N TYR A 73 -12.69 -4.41 -10.23
CA TYR A 73 -13.46 -3.50 -9.39
C TYR A 73 -13.61 -2.10 -10.02
N PRO A 74 -14.35 -1.94 -11.14
CA PRO A 74 -14.40 -0.66 -11.87
C PRO A 74 -14.91 0.54 -11.06
N ALA A 75 -15.74 0.31 -10.03
CA ALA A 75 -16.24 1.37 -9.13
C ALA A 75 -15.15 1.97 -8.21
N TRP A 76 -13.99 1.30 -8.13
CA TRP A 76 -12.84 1.68 -7.31
C TRP A 76 -11.64 2.14 -8.14
N LYS A 77 -11.83 2.29 -9.46
CA LYS A 77 -10.80 2.84 -10.34
C LYS A 77 -10.34 4.21 -9.84
N GLY A 78 -9.04 4.36 -9.64
CA GLY A 78 -8.43 5.57 -9.09
C GLY A 78 -8.81 5.86 -7.63
N ARG A 79 -9.24 4.85 -6.85
CA ARG A 79 -9.65 4.99 -5.43
C ARG A 79 -9.00 3.97 -4.51
N ILE A 80 -7.91 3.36 -4.96
CA ILE A 80 -7.12 2.39 -4.21
C ILE A 80 -5.74 3.01 -4.07
N GLU A 81 -5.40 3.44 -2.85
CA GLU A 81 -4.07 3.93 -2.52
C GLU A 81 -3.27 2.82 -1.84
N VAL A 82 -2.06 2.56 -2.34
CA VAL A 82 -1.19 1.54 -1.74
C VAL A 82 0.23 2.06 -1.62
N GLU A 83 0.77 1.91 -0.42
CA GLU A 83 2.19 2.08 -0.14
C GLU A 83 2.84 0.72 0.10
N TYR A 84 3.93 0.45 -0.61
CA TYR A 84 4.72 -0.78 -0.50
C TYR A 84 6.05 -0.48 0.17
N VAL A 85 6.32 -1.16 1.28
CA VAL A 85 7.52 -0.96 2.08
C VAL A 85 8.00 -2.30 2.64
N ASP A 86 9.30 -2.52 2.75
CA ASP A 86 9.80 -3.74 3.40
C ASP A 86 9.88 -3.61 4.92
N LEU A 87 9.89 -4.76 5.59
CA LEU A 87 9.92 -4.81 7.06
C LEU A 87 11.16 -4.13 7.66
N THR A 88 12.32 -4.18 6.98
CA THR A 88 13.56 -3.56 7.46
C THR A 88 13.44 -2.04 7.44
N THR A 89 12.84 -1.48 6.38
CA THR A 89 12.57 -0.04 6.29
C THR A 89 11.65 0.41 7.40
N VAL A 90 10.52 -0.28 7.63
CA VAL A 90 9.61 0.06 8.73
C VAL A 90 10.34 0.06 10.08
N ALA A 91 11.14 -0.97 10.36
CA ALA A 91 11.89 -1.08 11.62
C ALA A 91 12.97 0.01 11.77
N THR A 92 13.72 0.31 10.72
CA THR A 92 14.80 1.30 10.72
C THR A 92 14.25 2.70 10.98
N VAL A 93 13.22 3.09 10.23
CA VAL A 93 12.63 4.43 10.36
C VAL A 93 11.94 4.55 11.72
N ALA A 94 11.25 3.51 12.21
CA ALA A 94 10.60 3.52 13.53
C ALA A 94 11.59 3.64 14.70
N ALA A 95 12.80 3.09 14.55
CA ALA A 95 13.85 3.21 15.54
C ALA A 95 14.55 4.58 15.55
N ALA A 96 14.20 5.47 14.59
CA ALA A 96 14.90 6.74 14.35
C ALA A 96 16.42 6.56 14.25
N THR A 97 16.87 5.40 13.77
CA THR A 97 18.28 5.14 13.53
C THR A 97 18.70 5.88 12.27
N ASP A 98 19.74 6.68 12.39
CA ASP A 98 20.37 7.40 11.28
C ASP A 98 21.13 6.38 10.41
N ASP A 99 20.40 5.60 9.62
CA ASP A 99 20.98 4.80 8.54
C ASP A 99 21.24 5.76 7.37
N ALA A 100 22.50 5.97 7.03
CA ALA A 100 22.91 6.82 5.92
C ALA A 100 22.45 6.29 4.54
N THR A 101 21.89 5.07 4.49
CA THR A 101 21.35 4.46 3.29
C THR A 101 19.94 4.96 3.03
N GLU A 102 19.75 5.68 1.92
CA GLU A 102 18.43 6.03 1.42
C GLU A 102 17.65 4.75 1.10
N ARG A 103 16.52 4.56 1.79
CA ARG A 103 15.63 3.42 1.57
C ARG A 103 14.45 3.82 0.71
N LEU A 104 13.96 2.90 -0.11
CA LEU A 104 12.89 3.16 -1.06
C LEU A 104 11.56 2.52 -0.65
N ILE A 105 10.49 3.19 -1.05
CA ILE A 105 9.13 2.66 -1.05
C ILE A 105 8.54 2.80 -2.45
N VAL A 106 7.52 2.02 -2.76
CA VAL A 106 6.67 2.25 -3.93
C VAL A 106 5.33 2.78 -3.47
N ARG A 107 4.76 3.74 -4.21
CA ARG A 107 3.42 4.25 -3.96
C ARG A 107 2.63 4.36 -5.24
N ILE A 108 1.32 4.14 -5.10
CA ILE A 108 0.31 4.56 -6.06
C ILE A 108 -0.80 5.26 -5.28
N SER A 109 -1.24 6.41 -5.78
CA SER A 109 -2.33 7.21 -5.22
C SER A 109 -3.35 7.54 -6.32
N PRO A 110 -4.59 7.90 -5.96
CA PRO A 110 -5.57 8.42 -6.90
C PRO A 110 -5.00 9.49 -7.86
N GLY A 111 -5.00 9.19 -9.16
CA GLY A 111 -4.55 10.11 -10.20
C GLY A 111 -3.03 10.17 -10.41
N GLU A 112 -2.26 9.31 -9.75
CA GLU A 112 -0.81 9.19 -9.91
C GLU A 112 -0.43 7.84 -10.52
N ASP A 113 0.62 7.84 -11.35
CA ASP A 113 1.25 6.60 -11.78
C ASP A 113 2.02 5.96 -10.62
N ILE A 114 2.23 4.65 -10.67
CA ILE A 114 3.05 3.96 -9.68
C ILE A 114 4.51 4.41 -9.78
N HIS A 115 5.13 4.73 -8.64
CA HIS A 115 6.48 5.29 -8.62
C HIS A 115 7.24 4.98 -7.33
N LEU A 116 8.57 5.08 -7.39
CA LEU A 116 9.47 4.97 -6.24
C LEU A 116 9.62 6.32 -5.54
N LEU A 117 9.73 6.28 -4.22
CA LEU A 117 10.03 7.44 -3.38
C LEU A 117 10.99 7.07 -2.25
N PRO A 118 11.78 8.02 -1.73
CA PRO A 118 12.51 7.82 -0.48
C PRO A 118 11.57 7.62 0.72
N ALA A 119 11.94 6.70 1.60
CA ALA A 119 11.27 6.47 2.88
C ALA A 119 11.61 7.60 3.86
N THR A 120 10.81 8.66 3.85
CA THR A 120 11.01 9.83 4.74
C THR A 120 10.23 9.71 6.05
N SER A 121 10.63 10.50 7.05
CA SER A 121 9.99 10.53 8.38
C SER A 121 8.51 10.90 8.36
N HIS A 122 8.00 11.57 7.32
CA HIS A 122 6.56 11.84 7.17
C HIS A 122 5.73 10.54 7.05
N ARG A 123 6.32 9.48 6.48
CA ARG A 123 5.69 8.15 6.34
C ARG A 123 5.51 7.43 7.67
N LEU A 124 6.32 7.76 8.68
CA LEU A 124 6.17 7.22 10.04
C LEU A 124 4.79 7.49 10.63
N LEU A 125 4.20 8.65 10.33
CA LEU A 125 2.88 8.99 10.85
C LEU A 125 1.81 8.05 10.29
N THR A 126 1.93 7.69 9.01
CA THR A 126 1.06 6.71 8.36
C THR A 126 1.27 5.31 8.93
N TRP A 127 2.51 4.84 9.06
CA TRP A 127 2.75 3.48 9.59
C TRP A 127 2.40 3.34 11.07
N ALA A 128 2.57 4.41 11.86
CA ALA A 128 2.16 4.44 13.25
C ALA A 128 0.63 4.35 13.42
N SER A 129 -0.16 4.96 12.50
CA SER A 129 -1.61 4.84 12.53
C SER A 129 -2.07 3.42 12.18
N VAL A 130 -1.44 2.78 11.20
CA VAL A 130 -1.65 1.36 10.86
C VAL A 130 -1.44 0.48 12.09
N ARG A 131 -0.32 0.63 12.80
CA ARG A 131 -0.04 -0.17 14.01
C ARG A 131 -1.11 -0.03 15.10
N GLY A 132 -1.74 1.14 15.21
CA GLY A 132 -2.70 1.44 16.26
C GLY A 132 -4.13 0.95 15.98
N ALA A 133 -4.49 0.79 14.70
CA ALA A 133 -5.89 0.61 14.32
C ALA A 133 -6.14 -0.38 13.16
N GLY A 134 -5.12 -0.72 12.37
CA GLY A 134 -5.23 -1.59 11.18
C GLY A 134 -4.98 -3.06 11.44
#